data_AF-A0A183I4B9-F1
#
_entry.id   AF-A0A183I4B9-F1
#
_cell.length_a   1.000
_cell.length_b   1.000
_cell.length_c   1.000
_cell.angle_alpha   90.00
_cell.angle_beta   90.00
_cell.angle_gamma   90.00
#
_symmetry.space_group_name_H-M   'P 1'
#
loop_
_entity.id
_entity.type
_entity.pdbx_description
1 polymer ?
#
loop_
_entity_poly.entity_id
_entity_poly.type
_entity_poly.pdbx_seq_one_letter_code
_entity_poly.pdbx_strand_id
1 'polypeptide(L)'
;MVYSCSLKERKATSLAEPIRLLLVDQGIKFIDDRVTKDDFSSMKPQFQFGQLPCLYDGDQQIVQSGAIMRHLARKHDLNGENEMEMTYIDMFCEGVRDLHRKYTQMIYMAYETEKDPYVKNILPEELAKFEKLLATRGNGRNLILGDKVSYADYALFEELDIHQILDPHCLDKFPLLKAFHQRMRDRPKLKEYCEKRDAAKVPVNGNGKQ
;
A
#
# COMPACT_ATOMS: atom_id res chain seq x y z
N MET A 1 23.16 -11.21 -11.26
CA MET A 1 21.99 -10.45 -11.75
C MET A 1 22.21 -9.00 -11.36
N VAL A 2 22.16 -8.07 -12.32
CA VAL A 2 22.30 -6.64 -12.05
C VAL A 2 20.91 -6.14 -11.68
N TYR A 3 20.68 -5.84 -10.41
CA TYR A 3 19.47 -5.16 -9.97
C TYR A 3 19.66 -3.68 -10.28
N SER A 4 18.80 -3.10 -11.13
CA SER A 4 18.79 -1.65 -11.37
C SER A 4 17.93 -0.90 -10.34
N CYS A 5 17.31 -1.62 -9.41
CA CYS A 5 16.31 -1.09 -8.49
C CYS A 5 16.53 -1.63 -7.06
N SER A 6 16.53 -0.77 -6.06
CA SER A 6 16.56 -1.14 -4.64
C SER A 6 15.52 -0.35 -3.85
N LEU A 7 14.73 -1.04 -3.04
CA LEU A 7 13.77 -0.43 -2.11
C LEU A 7 14.32 -0.59 -0.70
N LYS A 8 14.56 0.52 -0.02
CA LYS A 8 15.04 0.54 1.37
C LYS A 8 13.93 0.95 2.33
N GLU A 9 13.77 0.19 3.41
CA GLU A 9 12.73 0.42 4.43
C GLU A 9 13.12 -0.10 5.82
N ARG A 10 12.26 0.12 6.82
CA ARG A 10 12.36 -0.58 8.11
C ARG A 10 11.84 -2.02 8.00
N LYS A 11 12.24 -2.93 8.89
CA LYS A 11 11.68 -4.31 9.00
C LYS A 11 10.20 -4.36 9.45
N ALA A 12 9.30 -3.80 8.66
CA ALA A 12 7.84 -3.87 8.75
C ALA A 12 7.27 -3.45 7.38
N THR A 13 6.09 -3.93 7.00
CA THR A 13 5.52 -3.64 5.65
C THR A 13 5.32 -2.13 5.45
N SER A 14 4.68 -1.45 6.43
CA SER A 14 4.54 0.00 6.54
C SER A 14 4.28 0.72 5.20
N LEU A 15 4.87 1.90 4.99
CA LEU A 15 4.65 2.72 3.79
C LEU A 15 5.31 2.19 2.51
N ALA A 16 6.09 1.10 2.58
CA ALA A 16 6.79 0.56 1.41
C ALA A 16 6.07 -0.65 0.80
N GLU A 17 5.10 -1.23 1.49
CA GLU A 17 4.39 -2.41 0.98
C GLU A 17 3.63 -2.18 -0.32
N PRO A 18 2.90 -1.06 -0.53
CA PRO A 18 2.30 -0.78 -1.85
C PRO A 18 3.33 -0.73 -2.98
N ILE A 19 4.55 -0.25 -2.68
CA ILE A 19 5.66 -0.18 -3.64
C ILE A 19 6.16 -1.60 -3.96
N ARG A 20 6.33 -2.46 -2.95
CA ARG A 20 6.69 -3.87 -3.16
C ARG A 20 5.67 -4.60 -3.98
N LEU A 21 4.38 -4.47 -3.62
CA LEU A 21 3.28 -5.15 -4.30
C LEU A 21 3.28 -4.77 -5.78
N LEU A 22 3.45 -3.49 -6.11
CA LEU A 22 3.61 -3.02 -7.48
C LEU A 22 4.81 -3.68 -8.17
N LEU A 23 6.01 -3.61 -7.58
CA LEU A 23 7.23 -4.17 -8.17
C LEU A 23 7.10 -5.69 -8.42
N VAL A 24 6.58 -6.43 -7.43
CA VAL A 24 6.35 -7.88 -7.48
C VAL A 24 5.37 -8.23 -8.58
N ASP A 25 4.19 -7.61 -8.60
CA ASP A 25 3.12 -7.91 -9.54
C ASP A 25 3.54 -7.62 -11.00
N GLN A 26 4.29 -6.54 -11.19
CA GLN A 26 4.87 -6.20 -12.49
C GLN A 26 6.10 -7.05 -12.86
N GLY A 27 6.59 -7.89 -11.96
CA GLY A 27 7.77 -8.74 -12.19
C GLY A 27 9.09 -7.96 -12.26
N ILE A 28 9.11 -6.73 -11.73
CA ILE A 28 10.28 -5.87 -11.67
C ILE A 28 11.18 -6.41 -10.55
N LYS A 29 12.40 -6.81 -10.91
CA LYS A 29 13.38 -7.29 -9.94
C LYS A 29 13.98 -6.11 -9.18
N PHE A 30 13.98 -6.21 -7.86
CA PHE A 30 14.56 -5.20 -6.97
C PHE A 30 15.25 -5.86 -5.78
N ILE A 31 16.16 -5.11 -5.14
CA ILE A 31 16.72 -5.47 -3.84
C ILE A 31 15.78 -4.93 -2.76
N ASP A 32 15.16 -5.81 -1.97
CA ASP A 32 14.35 -5.45 -0.80
C ASP A 32 15.25 -5.29 0.44
N ASP A 33 15.74 -4.06 0.65
CA ASP A 33 16.71 -3.72 1.69
C ASP A 33 16.02 -3.27 2.98
N ARG A 34 15.83 -4.22 3.90
CA ARG A 34 15.12 -4.01 5.16
C ARG A 34 16.09 -3.73 6.31
N VAL A 35 16.15 -2.47 6.74
CA VAL A 35 17.02 -2.00 7.82
C VAL A 35 16.35 -2.13 9.19
N THR A 36 17.15 -2.36 10.23
CA THR A 36 16.66 -2.33 11.61
C THR A 36 16.44 -0.89 12.08
N LYS A 37 15.72 -0.73 13.20
CA LYS A 37 15.52 0.59 13.82
C LYS A 37 16.86 1.22 14.25
N ASP A 38 17.78 0.41 14.74
CA ASP A 38 19.07 0.85 15.26
C ASP A 38 19.99 1.30 14.12
N ASP A 39 20.07 0.50 13.04
CA ASP A 39 20.85 0.85 11.85
C ASP A 39 20.35 2.15 11.22
N PHE A 40 19.02 2.32 11.12
CA PHE A 40 18.41 3.47 10.47
C PHE A 40 18.82 4.80 11.12
N SER A 41 19.07 4.85 12.43
CA SER A 41 19.43 6.09 13.12
C SER A 41 20.66 6.76 12.52
N SER A 42 21.68 5.96 12.19
CA SER A 42 22.93 6.43 11.56
C SER A 42 22.75 6.82 10.09
N MET A 43 21.72 6.28 9.42
CA MET A 43 21.49 6.46 7.99
C MET A 43 20.60 7.65 7.67
N LYS A 44 19.87 8.20 8.65
CA LYS A 44 18.94 9.34 8.43
C LYS A 44 19.52 10.46 7.56
N PRO A 45 20.77 10.94 7.75
CA PRO A 45 21.31 12.04 6.94
C PRO A 45 21.46 11.72 5.44
N GLN A 46 21.41 10.44 5.06
CA GLN A 46 21.52 9.99 3.66
C GLN A 46 20.22 10.20 2.87
N PHE A 47 19.10 10.50 3.54
CA PHE A 47 17.79 10.67 2.90
C PHE A 47 17.36 12.13 2.98
N GLN A 48 16.79 12.67 1.90
CA GLN A 48 16.48 14.11 1.74
C GLN A 48 15.58 14.65 2.85
N PHE A 49 14.72 13.81 3.44
CA PHE A 49 13.84 14.17 4.55
C PHE A 49 14.10 13.35 5.82
N GLY A 50 15.23 12.65 5.91
CA GLY A 50 15.56 11.82 7.08
C GLY A 50 14.58 10.68 7.34
N GLN A 51 13.86 10.22 6.30
CA GLN A 51 12.77 9.25 6.39
C GLN A 51 12.87 8.19 5.29
N LEU A 52 12.27 7.04 5.56
CA LEU A 52 12.04 5.95 4.61
C LEU A 52 10.54 5.88 4.29
N PRO A 53 10.13 5.28 3.15
CA PRO A 53 10.94 4.50 2.20
C PRO A 53 11.79 5.35 1.24
N CYS A 54 12.79 4.70 0.65
CA CYS A 54 13.65 5.22 -0.42
C CYS A 54 13.78 4.19 -1.54
N LEU A 55 13.55 4.61 -2.78
CA LEU A 55 13.84 3.85 -4.00
C LEU A 55 15.16 4.35 -4.59
N TYR A 56 16.05 3.44 -4.93
CA TYR A 56 17.17 3.69 -5.84
C TYR A 56 16.79 3.10 -7.20
N ASP A 57 16.64 3.94 -8.21
CA ASP A 57 16.38 3.54 -9.61
C ASP A 57 17.58 3.97 -10.47
N GLY A 58 18.48 3.03 -10.75
CA GLY A 58 19.83 3.35 -11.22
C GLY A 58 20.57 4.24 -10.21
N ASP A 59 21.08 5.37 -10.69
CA ASP A 59 21.77 6.36 -9.86
C ASP A 59 20.81 7.34 -9.17
N GLN A 60 19.50 7.24 -9.44
CA GLN A 60 18.51 8.16 -8.91
C GLN A 60 17.99 7.69 -7.54
N GLN A 61 18.20 8.52 -6.52
CA GLN A 61 17.62 8.33 -5.19
C GLN A 61 16.28 9.07 -5.09
N ILE A 62 15.20 8.36 -4.77
CA ILE A 62 13.83 8.88 -4.69
C ILE A 62 13.23 8.51 -3.33
N VAL A 63 12.92 9.51 -2.51
CA VAL A 63 12.20 9.33 -1.24
C VAL A 63 10.72 9.74 -1.40
N GLN A 64 9.93 9.61 -0.33
CA GLN A 64 8.47 9.81 -0.30
C GLN A 64 7.70 8.70 -1.02
N SER A 65 6.94 7.90 -0.26
CA SER A 65 6.22 6.73 -0.80
C SER A 65 5.28 7.09 -1.96
N GLY A 66 4.57 8.21 -1.88
CA GLY A 66 3.69 8.68 -2.96
C GLY A 66 4.43 9.13 -4.22
N ALA A 67 5.64 9.68 -4.09
CA ALA A 67 6.46 10.06 -5.24
C ALA A 67 7.06 8.83 -5.92
N ILE A 68 7.53 7.86 -5.12
CA ILE A 68 8.04 6.56 -5.59
C ILE A 68 6.95 5.81 -6.38
N MET A 69 5.74 5.69 -5.81
CA MET A 69 4.61 5.01 -6.48
C MET A 69 4.29 5.64 -7.84
N ARG A 70 4.17 6.97 -7.90
CA ARG A 70 3.87 7.69 -9.16
C ARG A 70 5.03 7.63 -10.16
N HIS A 71 6.28 7.62 -9.70
CA HIS A 71 7.45 7.42 -10.56
C HIS A 71 7.41 6.05 -11.25
N LEU A 72 7.22 4.99 -10.47
CA LEU A 72 7.08 3.63 -10.98
C LEU A 72 5.86 3.51 -11.90
N ALA A 73 4.75 4.16 -11.54
CA ALA A 73 3.55 4.17 -12.35
C ALA A 73 3.79 4.73 -13.75
N ARG A 74 4.45 5.89 -13.86
CA ARG A 74 4.80 6.50 -15.16
C ARG A 74 5.78 5.64 -15.96
N LYS A 75 6.74 5.01 -15.30
CA LYS A 75 7.76 4.16 -15.96
C LYS A 75 7.19 2.85 -16.51
N HIS A 76 6.09 2.36 -15.93
CA HIS A 76 5.55 1.03 -16.19
C HIS A 76 4.09 1.04 -16.69
N ASP A 77 3.60 2.18 -17.17
CA ASP A 77 2.25 2.32 -17.76
C ASP A 77 1.11 1.97 -16.78
N LEU A 78 1.24 2.42 -15.52
CA LEU A 78 0.26 2.21 -14.43
C LEU A 78 -0.32 3.53 -13.93
N ASN A 79 -0.20 4.60 -14.71
CA ASN A 79 -0.59 5.95 -14.34
C ASN A 79 -1.88 6.41 -15.03
N GLY A 80 -2.69 5.50 -15.59
CA GLY A 80 -3.85 5.87 -16.41
C GLY A 80 -3.46 6.38 -17.80
N GLU A 81 -4.42 6.39 -18.72
CA GLU A 81 -4.16 6.67 -20.14
C GLU A 81 -4.32 8.14 -20.53
N ASN A 82 -5.00 8.91 -19.68
CA ASN A 82 -5.32 10.31 -19.91
C ASN A 82 -5.35 11.09 -18.59
N GLU A 83 -5.34 12.41 -18.70
CA GLU A 83 -5.28 13.32 -17.55
C GLU A 83 -6.40 13.09 -16.53
N MET A 84 -7.61 12.75 -16.99
CA MET A 84 -8.74 12.50 -16.09
C MET A 84 -8.61 11.17 -15.35
N GLU A 85 -7.96 10.17 -15.94
CA GLU A 85 -7.63 8.93 -15.25
C GLU A 85 -6.48 9.13 -14.26
N MET A 86 -5.44 9.85 -14.65
CA MET A 86 -4.32 10.26 -13.77
C MET A 86 -4.84 10.99 -12.54
N THR A 87 -5.69 12.00 -12.74
CA THR A 87 -6.33 12.76 -11.66
C THR A 87 -7.21 11.86 -10.78
N TYR A 88 -7.97 10.95 -11.39
CA TYR A 88 -8.85 10.05 -10.66
C TYR A 88 -8.07 9.08 -9.75
N ILE A 89 -6.99 8.47 -10.24
CA ILE A 89 -6.17 7.56 -9.43
C ILE A 89 -5.37 8.32 -8.36
N ASP A 90 -4.94 9.56 -8.64
CA ASP A 90 -4.32 10.45 -7.64
C ASP A 90 -5.29 10.73 -6.49
N MET A 91 -6.51 11.16 -6.81
CA MET A 91 -7.56 11.42 -5.82
C MET A 91 -7.88 10.17 -5.00
N PHE A 92 -8.00 9.01 -5.65
CA PHE A 92 -8.28 7.74 -4.97
C PHE A 92 -7.14 7.38 -4.01
N CYS A 93 -5.88 7.44 -4.48
CA CYS A 93 -4.72 7.09 -3.68
C CYS A 93 -4.49 8.06 -2.51
N GLU A 94 -4.74 9.35 -2.66
CA GLU A 94 -4.65 10.29 -1.54
C GLU A 94 -5.75 10.03 -0.50
N GLY A 95 -6.95 9.61 -0.92
CA GLY A 95 -7.97 9.12 0.01
C GLY A 95 -7.50 7.91 0.82
N VAL A 96 -6.87 6.94 0.17
CA VAL A 96 -6.26 5.77 0.85
C VAL A 96 -5.22 6.22 1.88
N ARG A 97 -4.38 7.20 1.54
CA ARG A 97 -3.37 7.75 2.46
C ARG A 97 -4.00 8.47 3.66
N ASP A 98 -5.14 9.11 3.48
CA ASP A 98 -5.89 9.73 4.58
C ASP A 98 -6.53 8.70 5.52
N LEU A 99 -6.94 7.52 5.03
CA LEU A 99 -7.32 6.40 5.89
C LEU A 99 -6.09 5.85 6.64
N HIS A 100 -4.98 5.64 5.92
CA HIS A 100 -3.73 5.14 6.49
C HIS A 100 -3.19 6.03 7.62
N ARG A 101 -3.36 7.35 7.51
CA ARG A 101 -3.02 8.30 8.58
C ARG A 101 -3.85 8.06 9.84
N LYS A 102 -5.16 7.80 9.72
CA LYS A 102 -6.02 7.48 10.87
C LYS A 102 -5.63 6.13 11.48
N TYR A 103 -5.39 5.11 10.64
CA TYR A 103 -4.90 3.80 11.06
C TYR A 103 -3.60 3.93 11.87
N THR A 104 -2.58 4.57 11.29
CA THR A 104 -1.27 4.71 11.95
C THR A 104 -1.34 5.56 13.22
N GLN A 105 -2.16 6.60 13.27
CA GLN A 105 -2.40 7.35 14.50
C GLN A 105 -2.95 6.44 15.61
N MET A 106 -3.98 5.63 15.30
CA MET A 106 -4.52 4.64 16.24
C MET A 106 -3.44 3.62 16.66
N ILE A 107 -2.75 2.99 15.70
CA ILE A 107 -1.72 1.97 15.96
C ILE A 107 -0.61 2.47 16.88
N TYR A 108 -0.05 3.65 16.60
CA TYR A 108 1.17 4.11 17.28
C TYR A 108 0.89 4.92 18.54
N MET A 109 -0.29 5.56 18.65
CA MET A 109 -0.55 6.52 19.74
C MET A 109 -1.60 6.03 20.73
N ALA A 110 -2.55 5.18 20.33
CA ALA A 110 -3.72 4.89 21.17
C ALA A 110 -4.35 3.50 20.96
N TYR A 111 -3.58 2.50 20.53
CA TYR A 111 -4.11 1.18 20.15
C TYR A 111 -4.97 0.53 21.24
N GLU A 112 -4.50 0.56 22.49
CA GLU A 112 -5.15 -0.09 23.63
C GLU A 112 -6.52 0.52 23.98
N THR A 113 -6.76 1.80 23.63
CA THR A 113 -7.98 2.53 24.01
C THR A 113 -8.87 2.85 22.80
N GLU A 114 -8.27 3.04 21.63
CA GLU A 114 -8.96 3.55 20.43
C GLU A 114 -9.15 2.50 19.33
N LYS A 115 -8.60 1.28 19.46
CA LYS A 115 -8.83 0.22 18.46
C LYS A 115 -10.33 -0.07 18.28
N ASP A 116 -11.05 -0.33 19.37
CA ASP A 116 -12.48 -0.68 19.29
C ASP A 116 -13.34 0.48 18.75
N PRO A 117 -13.19 1.74 19.23
CA PRO A 117 -13.83 2.90 18.60
C PRO A 117 -13.49 3.08 17.12
N TYR A 118 -12.23 2.87 16.74
CA TYR A 118 -11.79 2.96 15.35
C TYR A 118 -12.50 1.94 14.47
N VAL A 119 -12.47 0.66 14.86
CA VAL A 119 -13.11 -0.44 14.10
C VAL A 119 -14.62 -0.27 14.04
N LYS A 120 -15.25 0.19 15.13
CA LYS A 120 -16.71 0.28 15.21
C LYS A 120 -17.29 1.49 14.49
N ASN A 121 -16.61 2.64 14.56
CA ASN A 121 -17.20 3.93 14.17
C ASN A 121 -16.46 4.58 13.00
N ILE A 122 -15.12 4.50 12.95
CA ILE A 122 -14.33 5.22 11.93
C ILE A 122 -14.21 4.36 10.67
N LEU A 123 -13.76 3.12 10.82
CA LEU A 123 -13.43 2.25 9.70
C LEU A 123 -14.62 2.01 8.75
N PRO A 124 -15.85 1.72 9.21
CA PRO A 124 -16.97 1.48 8.31
C PRO A 124 -17.35 2.73 7.51
N GLU A 125 -17.26 3.92 8.10
CA GLU A 125 -17.54 5.18 7.41
C GLU A 125 -16.50 5.48 6.32
N GLU A 126 -15.23 5.20 6.59
CA GLU A 126 -14.16 5.38 5.61
C GLU A 126 -14.24 4.35 4.48
N LEU A 127 -14.48 3.07 4.79
CA LEU A 127 -14.67 2.01 3.79
C LEU A 127 -15.88 2.26 2.89
N ALA A 128 -16.98 2.80 3.44
CA ALA A 128 -18.16 3.17 2.65
C ALA A 128 -17.85 4.19 1.55
N LYS A 129 -16.89 5.10 1.79
CA LYS A 129 -16.44 6.08 0.78
C LYS A 129 -15.74 5.39 -0.39
N PHE A 130 -14.85 4.44 -0.11
CA PHE A 130 -14.14 3.67 -1.15
C PHE A 130 -15.07 2.71 -1.89
N GLU A 131 -15.99 2.03 -1.21
CA GLU A 131 -17.01 1.17 -1.83
C GLU A 131 -17.83 1.98 -2.87
N LYS A 132 -18.29 3.18 -2.47
CA LYS A 132 -19.01 4.09 -3.36
C LYS A 132 -18.15 4.58 -4.53
N LEU A 133 -16.90 4.96 -4.27
CA LEU A 133 -16.00 5.50 -5.29
C LEU A 133 -15.59 4.43 -6.32
N LEU A 134 -15.28 3.22 -5.85
CA LEU A 134 -14.94 2.07 -6.70
C LEU A 134 -16.06 1.75 -7.70
N ALA A 135 -17.32 1.91 -7.30
CA ALA A 135 -18.47 1.70 -8.18
C ALA A 135 -18.53 2.65 -9.40
N THR A 136 -17.81 3.77 -9.39
CA THR A 136 -17.91 4.81 -10.45
C THR A 136 -17.24 4.42 -11.77
N ARG A 137 -16.38 3.40 -11.78
CA ARG A 137 -15.72 2.88 -12.99
C ARG A 137 -15.89 1.36 -13.07
N GLY A 138 -16.28 0.85 -14.23
CA GLY A 138 -16.51 -0.60 -14.43
C GLY A 138 -17.52 -1.21 -13.44
N ASN A 139 -18.42 -0.39 -12.87
CA ASN A 139 -19.33 -0.76 -11.78
C ASN A 139 -18.61 -1.35 -10.54
N GLY A 140 -17.34 -1.02 -10.33
CA GLY A 140 -16.50 -1.54 -9.25
C GLY A 140 -16.23 -3.04 -9.31
N ARG A 141 -16.49 -3.68 -10.46
CA ARG A 141 -16.41 -5.15 -10.58
C ARG A 141 -15.00 -5.67 -10.85
N ASN A 142 -14.07 -4.79 -11.21
CA ASN A 142 -12.71 -5.16 -11.55
C ASN A 142 -11.68 -4.35 -10.73
N LEU A 143 -10.94 -3.43 -11.33
CA LEU A 143 -9.93 -2.56 -10.70
C LEU A 143 -10.43 -1.12 -10.60
N ILE A 144 -9.66 -0.23 -9.97
CA ILE A 144 -10.03 1.18 -9.74
C ILE A 144 -10.35 1.91 -11.05
N LEU A 145 -9.59 1.67 -12.13
CA LEU A 145 -9.85 2.23 -13.45
C LEU A 145 -10.74 1.34 -14.35
N GLY A 146 -11.23 0.21 -13.85
CA GLY A 146 -11.91 -0.81 -14.65
C GLY A 146 -10.96 -1.96 -14.99
N ASP A 147 -10.51 -2.05 -16.24
CA ASP A 147 -9.81 -3.24 -16.73
C ASP A 147 -8.28 -3.16 -16.65
N LYS A 148 -7.74 -1.96 -16.44
CA LYS A 148 -6.30 -1.74 -16.31
C LYS A 148 -5.92 -1.48 -14.86
N VAL A 149 -4.82 -2.11 -14.45
CA VAL A 149 -4.22 -1.89 -13.14
C VAL A 149 -3.49 -0.56 -13.12
N SER A 150 -3.61 0.14 -12.01
CA SER A 150 -2.95 1.39 -11.71
C SER A 150 -2.17 1.28 -10.40
N TYR A 151 -1.32 2.26 -10.13
CA TYR A 151 -0.57 2.27 -8.87
C TYR A 151 -1.48 2.39 -7.64
N ALA A 152 -2.67 2.98 -7.78
CA ALA A 152 -3.64 3.15 -6.70
C ALA A 152 -4.26 1.81 -6.27
N ASP A 153 -4.31 0.81 -7.16
CA ASP A 153 -4.86 -0.51 -6.84
C ASP A 153 -4.00 -1.22 -5.79
N TYR A 154 -2.68 -1.10 -5.87
CA TYR A 154 -1.76 -1.67 -4.88
C TYR A 154 -1.85 -0.96 -3.53
N ALA A 155 -2.08 0.36 -3.53
CA ALA A 155 -2.28 1.12 -2.31
C ALA A 155 -3.59 0.71 -1.61
N LEU A 156 -4.70 0.63 -2.36
CA LEU A 156 -5.97 0.18 -1.82
C LEU A 156 -5.90 -1.28 -1.36
N PHE A 157 -5.26 -2.16 -2.13
CA PHE A 157 -5.14 -3.56 -1.77
C PHE A 157 -4.45 -3.76 -0.41
N GLU A 158 -3.28 -3.15 -0.21
CA GLU A 158 -2.59 -3.22 1.08
C GLU A 158 -3.44 -2.60 2.19
N GLU A 159 -4.08 -1.46 1.94
CA GLU A 159 -4.88 -0.80 2.97
C GLU A 159 -6.06 -1.67 3.42
N LEU A 160 -6.72 -2.38 2.50
CA LEU A 160 -7.78 -3.34 2.85
C LEU A 160 -7.22 -4.56 3.58
N ASP A 161 -6.05 -5.05 3.17
CA ASP A 161 -5.42 -6.23 3.76
C ASP A 161 -5.01 -5.99 5.23
N ILE A 162 -4.39 -4.84 5.53
CA ILE A 162 -4.05 -4.48 6.93
C ILE A 162 -5.28 -4.26 7.80
N HIS A 163 -6.38 -3.78 7.22
CA HIS A 163 -7.64 -3.60 7.96
C HIS A 163 -8.35 -4.93 8.21
N GLN A 164 -8.20 -5.93 7.34
CA GLN A 164 -8.66 -7.29 7.62
C GLN A 164 -7.83 -7.99 8.70
N ILE A 165 -6.54 -7.66 8.83
CA ILE A 165 -5.73 -8.12 9.97
C ILE A 165 -6.25 -7.48 11.28
N LEU A 166 -6.61 -6.20 11.24
CA LEU A 166 -7.12 -5.46 12.40
C LEU A 166 -8.52 -5.94 12.84
N ASP A 167 -9.42 -6.12 11.87
CA ASP A 167 -10.77 -6.65 12.01
C ASP A 167 -11.12 -7.55 10.80
N PRO A 168 -11.14 -8.89 10.97
CA PRO A 168 -11.42 -9.84 9.88
C PRO A 168 -12.79 -9.66 9.20
N HIS A 169 -13.74 -8.98 9.86
CA HIS A 169 -15.10 -8.79 9.36
C HIS A 169 -15.34 -7.41 8.73
N CYS A 170 -14.32 -6.54 8.67
CA CYS A 170 -14.51 -5.16 8.26
C CYS A 170 -15.05 -5.00 6.82
N LEU A 171 -14.83 -5.98 5.94
CA LEU A 171 -15.30 -5.96 4.55
C LEU A 171 -16.65 -6.65 4.31
N ASP A 172 -17.29 -7.25 5.33
CA ASP A 172 -18.50 -8.06 5.14
C ASP A 172 -19.70 -7.24 4.62
N LYS A 173 -19.72 -5.93 4.85
CA LYS A 173 -20.74 -5.00 4.35
C LYS A 173 -20.37 -4.28 3.06
N PHE A 174 -19.18 -4.56 2.51
CA PHE A 174 -18.60 -3.85 1.36
C PHE A 174 -18.25 -4.85 0.26
N PRO A 175 -19.26 -5.37 -0.47
CA PRO A 175 -19.06 -6.46 -1.43
C PRO A 175 -18.10 -6.11 -2.57
N LEU A 176 -18.06 -4.86 -3.04
CA LEU A 176 -17.12 -4.46 -4.10
C LEU A 176 -15.69 -4.44 -3.58
N LEU A 177 -15.43 -3.86 -2.40
CA LEU A 177 -14.11 -3.86 -1.78
C LEU A 177 -13.65 -5.28 -1.42
N LYS A 178 -14.53 -6.13 -0.89
CA LYS A 178 -14.23 -7.53 -0.59
C LYS A 178 -13.84 -8.30 -1.85
N ALA A 179 -14.59 -8.12 -2.94
CA ALA A 179 -14.28 -8.75 -4.22
C ALA A 179 -13.00 -8.19 -4.86
N PHE A 180 -12.76 -6.88 -4.74
CA PHE A 180 -11.54 -6.21 -5.21
C PHE A 180 -10.30 -6.75 -4.49
N HIS A 181 -10.33 -6.81 -3.15
CA HIS A 181 -9.23 -7.33 -2.35
C HIS A 181 -8.87 -8.75 -2.75
N GLN A 182 -9.88 -9.63 -2.84
CA GLN A 182 -9.66 -11.02 -3.27
C GLN A 182 -9.08 -11.09 -4.69
N ARG A 183 -9.61 -10.28 -5.62
CA ARG A 183 -9.11 -10.22 -7.00
C ARG A 183 -7.65 -9.82 -7.10
N MET A 184 -7.24 -8.82 -6.31
CA MET A 184 -5.84 -8.39 -6.24
C MET A 184 -4.97 -9.50 -5.63
N ARG A 185 -5.43 -10.11 -4.52
CA ARG A 185 -4.74 -11.21 -3.84
C ARG A 185 -4.56 -12.45 -4.72
N ASP A 186 -5.48 -12.72 -5.64
CA ASP A 186 -5.45 -13.86 -6.55
C ASP A 186 -4.55 -13.65 -7.80
N ARG A 187 -4.01 -12.45 -8.01
CA ARG A 187 -3.05 -12.22 -9.10
C ARG A 187 -1.82 -13.10 -8.87
N PRO A 188 -1.34 -13.88 -9.86
CA PRO A 188 -0.41 -14.99 -9.60
C PRO A 188 0.85 -14.62 -8.80
N LYS A 189 1.50 -13.50 -9.13
CA LYS A 189 2.73 -13.06 -8.45
C LYS A 189 2.44 -12.48 -7.05
N LEU A 190 1.31 -11.77 -6.90
CA LEU A 190 0.88 -11.27 -5.59
C LEU A 190 0.48 -12.40 -4.67
N LYS A 191 -0.25 -13.40 -5.18
CA LYS A 191 -0.63 -14.59 -4.42
C LYS A 191 0.59 -15.28 -3.83
N GLU A 192 1.58 -15.60 -4.65
CA GLU A 192 2.83 -16.24 -4.21
C GLU A 192 3.57 -15.38 -3.17
N TYR A 193 3.62 -14.06 -3.39
CA TYR A 193 4.27 -13.13 -2.46
C TYR A 193 3.53 -13.03 -1.12
N CYS A 194 2.21 -12.88 -1.13
CA CYS A 194 1.39 -12.78 0.08
C CYS A 194 1.46 -14.08 0.89
N GLU A 195 1.40 -15.26 0.26
CA GLU A 195 1.57 -16.54 0.94
C GLU A 195 2.92 -16.64 1.68
N LYS A 196 4.01 -16.18 1.04
CA LYS A 196 5.34 -16.13 1.66
C LYS A 196 5.42 -15.11 2.78
N ARG A 197 4.83 -13.93 2.60
CA ARG A 197 4.77 -12.85 3.61
C ARG A 197 4.02 -13.31 4.86
N ASP A 198 2.90 -13.97 4.68
CA ASP A 198 2.05 -14.51 5.75
C ASP A 198 2.77 -15.64 6.50
N ALA A 199 3.41 -16.56 5.78
CA ALA A 199 4.20 -17.65 6.37
C ALA A 199 5.38 -17.11 7.21
N ALA A 200 6.02 -16.04 6.75
CA ALA A 200 7.10 -15.36 7.47
C ALA A 200 6.61 -14.47 8.62
N LYS A 201 5.28 -14.27 8.76
CA LYS A 201 4.66 -13.39 9.75
C LYS A 201 5.30 -12.00 9.79
N VAL A 202 5.53 -11.41 8.61
CA VAL A 202 6.13 -10.09 8.50
C VAL A 202 5.24 -9.09 9.26
N PRO A 203 5.77 -8.33 10.24
CA PRO A 203 4.97 -7.36 10.98
C PRO A 203 4.43 -6.27 10.07
N VAL A 204 3.15 -5.90 10.24
CA VAL A 204 2.56 -4.75 9.52
C VAL A 204 3.22 -3.45 10.00
N ASN A 205 3.35 -3.30 11.32
CA ASN A 205 3.83 -2.08 11.96
C ASN A 205 5.10 -2.34 12.79
N GLY A 206 5.93 -1.30 12.90
CA GLY A 206 7.20 -1.37 13.62
C GLY A 206 7.09 -1.49 15.15
N ASN A 207 5.88 -1.38 15.72
CA ASN A 207 5.60 -1.60 17.14
C ASN A 207 4.99 -2.99 17.43
N GLY A 208 4.83 -3.85 16.41
CA GLY A 208 4.25 -5.19 16.54
C GLY A 208 2.73 -5.24 16.74
N LYS A 209 2.05 -4.08 16.78
CA LYS A 209 0.58 -4.00 16.84
C LYS A 209 0.01 -4.04 15.44
N GLN A 210 -1.13 -4.69 15.24
CA GLN A 210 -1.80 -4.79 13.95
C GLN A 210 -3.29 -5.08 14.11
#